data_AF-A0A2N2CC37-F1
#
_entry.id   AF-A0A2N2CC37-F1
#
_cell.length_a   1.000
_cell.length_b   1.000
_cell.length_c   1.000
_cell.angle_alpha   90.00
_cell.angle_beta   90.00
_cell.angle_gamma   90.00
#
_symmetry.space_group_name_H-M   'P 1'
#
loop_
_entity.id
_entity.type
_entity.pdbx_description
1 polymer ?
#
loop_
_entity_poly.entity_id
_entity_poly.type
_entity_poly.pdbx_seq_one_letter_code
_entity_poly.pdbx_strand_id
1 'polypeptide(L)'
;MNRILFVIFLVALTSSCTIPQPFDFQMDRAFLITINGAIEHPGTLTMDPYPTIGDVLSRVNVLPEADLSSINLSTILHHKDVLNIPYKTSMPCISINMASIDELISLNGIGEKTAQSIIDYRTSVGLFQKIDDLLNVKGIGIKTLAKFKERLCL
;
A
#
# COMPACT_ATOMS: atom_id res chain seq x y z
N MET A 1 -42.63 -67.18 -51.35
CA MET A 1 -41.94 -68.48 -51.36
C MET A 1 -40.59 -68.32 -50.66
N ASN A 2 -40.53 -68.77 -49.40
CA ASN A 2 -39.40 -69.37 -48.68
C ASN A 2 -38.08 -68.59 -48.45
N ARG A 3 -37.73 -68.27 -47.18
CA ARG A 3 -36.87 -69.07 -46.23
C ARG A 3 -35.47 -68.43 -46.17
N ILE A 4 -34.92 -67.88 -45.07
CA ILE A 4 -34.60 -68.48 -43.76
C ILE A 4 -34.17 -67.37 -42.76
N LEU A 5 -34.53 -67.61 -41.50
CA LEU A 5 -34.16 -66.96 -40.25
C LEU A 5 -32.81 -67.50 -39.74
N PHE A 6 -31.84 -66.63 -39.37
CA PHE A 6 -30.76 -66.87 -38.39
C PHE A 6 -30.09 -65.51 -38.09
N VAL A 7 -30.55 -64.75 -37.09
CA VAL A 7 -30.02 -64.70 -35.71
C VAL A 7 -28.48 -64.75 -35.66
N ILE A 8 -27.83 -63.61 -35.45
CA ILE A 8 -26.83 -63.37 -34.40
C ILE A 8 -26.86 -61.88 -34.05
N PHE A 9 -27.31 -61.62 -32.84
CA PHE A 9 -27.30 -60.35 -32.14
C PHE A 9 -25.89 -60.19 -31.54
N LEU A 10 -25.03 -59.35 -32.12
CA LEU A 10 -23.72 -59.00 -31.55
C LEU A 10 -23.75 -57.56 -31.06
N VAL A 11 -24.34 -57.36 -29.88
CA VAL A 11 -24.24 -56.13 -29.10
C VAL A 11 -23.05 -56.27 -28.14
N ALA A 12 -22.35 -55.14 -27.92
CA ALA A 12 -21.31 -54.87 -26.91
C ALA A 12 -19.89 -55.33 -27.33
N LEU A 13 -18.85 -54.49 -27.44
CA LEU A 13 -18.63 -53.10 -27.04
C LEU A 13 -17.75 -52.42 -28.11
N THR A 14 -18.31 -51.56 -28.95
CA THR A 14 -17.49 -50.41 -29.38
C THR A 14 -17.57 -49.47 -28.20
N SER A 15 -16.65 -49.62 -27.26
CA SER A 15 -16.39 -48.64 -26.23
C SER A 15 -16.47 -47.29 -26.92
N SER A 16 -17.53 -46.52 -26.63
CA SER A 16 -17.52 -45.10 -26.89
C SER A 16 -16.38 -44.60 -26.02
N CYS A 17 -15.17 -44.65 -26.56
CA CYS A 17 -14.07 -43.87 -26.08
C CYS A 17 -14.51 -42.45 -26.39
N THR A 18 -15.37 -41.92 -25.50
CA THR A 18 -15.58 -40.50 -25.40
C THR A 18 -14.19 -39.98 -25.12
N ILE A 19 -13.55 -39.48 -26.17
CA ILE A 19 -12.35 -38.67 -26.05
C ILE A 19 -12.74 -37.65 -24.98
N PRO A 20 -12.09 -37.64 -23.80
CA PRO A 20 -12.39 -36.64 -22.81
C PRO A 20 -12.23 -35.31 -23.54
N GLN A 21 -13.29 -34.51 -23.56
CA GLN A 21 -13.19 -33.16 -24.09
C GLN A 21 -11.95 -32.56 -23.41
N PRO A 22 -11.02 -31.93 -24.16
CA PRO A 22 -9.91 -31.25 -23.52
C PRO A 22 -10.56 -30.39 -22.44
N PHE A 23 -10.15 -30.60 -21.18
CA PHE A 23 -10.59 -29.75 -20.10
C PHE A 23 -10.08 -28.38 -20.50
N ASP A 24 -10.96 -27.57 -21.08
CA ASP A 24 -10.67 -26.21 -21.48
C ASP A 24 -10.38 -25.51 -20.16
N PHE A 25 -9.10 -25.50 -19.79
CA PHE A 25 -8.58 -24.64 -18.77
C PHE A 25 -8.82 -23.26 -19.36
N GLN A 26 -9.99 -22.70 -19.08
CA GLN A 26 -10.44 -21.43 -19.59
C GLN A 26 -9.57 -20.35 -18.91
N MET A 27 -8.32 -20.27 -19.36
CA MET A 27 -7.24 -19.40 -18.92
C MET A 27 -7.47 -17.96 -19.36
N ASP A 28 -8.50 -17.71 -20.17
CA ASP A 28 -8.91 -16.38 -20.64
C ASP A 28 -9.79 -15.63 -19.65
N ARG A 29 -9.88 -16.08 -18.39
CA ARG A 29 -10.57 -15.27 -17.38
C ARG A 29 -9.61 -14.21 -16.88
N ALA A 30 -9.76 -13.00 -17.44
CA ALA A 30 -9.08 -11.84 -16.93
C ALA A 30 -9.46 -11.58 -15.45
N PHE A 31 -8.47 -11.25 -14.64
CA PHE A 31 -8.66 -10.97 -13.22
C PHE A 31 -9.02 -9.50 -13.07
N LEU A 32 -10.14 -9.23 -12.40
CA LEU A 32 -10.57 -7.89 -12.06
C LEU A 32 -10.05 -7.59 -10.65
N ILE A 33 -9.15 -6.64 -10.52
CA ILE A 33 -8.59 -6.23 -9.22
C ILE A 33 -9.03 -4.80 -8.95
N THR A 34 -9.65 -4.57 -7.79
CA THR A 34 -10.03 -3.21 -7.37
C THR A 34 -8.91 -2.63 -6.53
N ILE A 35 -8.43 -1.44 -6.87
CA ILE A 35 -7.31 -0.78 -6.21
C ILE A 35 -7.83 0.52 -5.60
N ASN A 36 -7.59 0.68 -4.30
CA ASN A 36 -7.97 1.85 -3.52
C ASN A 36 -6.77 2.36 -2.70
N GLY A 37 -6.84 3.61 -2.22
CA GLY A 37 -5.85 4.19 -1.32
C GLY A 37 -4.88 5.14 -2.02
N ALA A 38 -3.58 5.06 -1.66
CA ALA A 38 -2.53 6.00 -2.07
C ALA A 38 -2.06 5.83 -3.54
N ILE A 39 -2.98 5.98 -4.50
CA ILE A 39 -2.74 5.90 -5.94
C ILE A 39 -3.41 7.07 -6.66
N GLU A 40 -2.88 7.47 -7.82
CA GLU A 40 -3.41 8.62 -8.58
C GLU A 40 -4.87 8.40 -9.03
N HIS A 41 -5.20 7.18 -9.47
CA HIS A 41 -6.50 6.85 -10.04
C HIS A 41 -7.06 5.55 -9.45
N PRO A 42 -7.80 5.63 -8.33
CA PRO A 42 -8.52 4.49 -7.77
C PRO A 42 -9.53 3.91 -8.76
N GLY A 43 -9.64 2.59 -8.79
CA GLY A 43 -10.54 1.92 -9.71
C GLY A 43 -10.25 0.43 -9.89
N THR A 44 -10.92 -0.18 -10.85
CA THR A 44 -10.75 -1.61 -11.16
C THR A 44 -9.87 -1.78 -12.38
N LEU A 45 -8.79 -2.54 -12.23
CA LEU A 45 -7.86 -2.93 -13.29
C LEU A 45 -8.14 -4.36 -13.75
N THR A 46 -7.98 -4.60 -15.05
CA THR A 46 -8.05 -5.94 -15.64
C THR A 46 -6.63 -6.46 -15.89
N MET A 47 -6.35 -7.68 -15.44
CA MET A 47 -5.02 -8.30 -15.52
C MET A 47 -5.10 -9.76 -15.97
N ASP A 48 -3.93 -10.28 -16.36
CA ASP A 48 -3.73 -11.70 -16.62
C ASP A 48 -3.96 -12.53 -15.34
N PRO A 49 -4.31 -13.83 -15.45
CA PRO A 49 -4.58 -14.66 -14.29
C PRO A 49 -3.40 -14.77 -13.32
N TYR A 50 -3.72 -14.85 -12.03
CA TYR A 50 -2.75 -14.99 -10.92
C TYR A 50 -1.72 -13.84 -10.83
N PRO A 51 -2.12 -12.56 -10.94
CA PRO A 51 -1.17 -11.46 -10.83
C PRO A 51 -0.67 -11.35 -9.38
N THR A 52 0.58 -10.93 -9.20
CA THR A 52 1.08 -10.54 -7.88
C THR A 52 0.76 -9.08 -7.58
N ILE A 53 0.83 -8.68 -6.29
CA ILE A 53 0.73 -7.27 -5.91
C ILE A 53 1.80 -6.43 -6.63
N GLY A 54 3.03 -6.95 -6.77
CA GLY A 54 4.10 -6.27 -7.51
C GLY A 54 3.72 -6.01 -8.98
N ASP A 55 3.10 -6.97 -9.65
CA ASP A 55 2.64 -6.82 -11.03
C ASP A 55 1.56 -5.74 -11.14
N VAL A 56 0.63 -5.68 -10.18
CA VAL A 56 -0.39 -4.62 -10.13
C VAL A 56 0.27 -3.26 -9.98
N LEU A 57 1.19 -3.11 -9.01
CA LEU A 57 1.87 -1.85 -8.72
C LEU A 57 2.73 -1.35 -9.88
N SER A 58 3.25 -2.25 -10.73
CA SER A 58 4.00 -1.87 -11.93
C SER A 58 3.16 -1.21 -13.03
N ARG A 59 1.82 -1.42 -13.00
CA ARG A 59 0.87 -0.90 -14.00
C ARG A 59 0.12 0.34 -13.52
N VAL A 60 0.30 0.76 -12.27
CA VAL A 60 -0.39 1.92 -11.67
C VAL A 60 0.60 2.97 -11.18
N ASN A 61 0.18 4.23 -11.20
CA ASN A 61 0.95 5.32 -10.62
C ASN A 61 0.63 5.43 -9.12
N VAL A 62 1.64 5.13 -8.31
CA VAL A 62 1.57 5.19 -6.85
C VAL A 62 2.01 6.57 -6.37
N LEU A 63 1.27 7.14 -5.42
CA LEU A 63 1.59 8.45 -4.86
C LEU A 63 2.85 8.38 -3.97
N PRO A 64 3.65 9.46 -3.84
CA PRO A 64 4.88 9.45 -3.02
C PRO A 64 4.61 9.18 -1.53
N GLU A 65 3.41 9.55 -1.07
CA GLU A 65 2.90 9.26 0.26
C GLU A 65 2.40 7.82 0.45
N ALA A 66 2.47 6.94 -0.55
CA ALA A 66 2.08 5.53 -0.37
C ALA A 66 3.13 4.76 0.45
N ASP A 67 2.67 3.94 1.40
CA ASP A 67 3.53 3.07 2.18
C ASP A 67 3.59 1.66 1.59
N LEU A 68 4.61 1.42 0.77
CA LEU A 68 4.87 0.12 0.18
C LEU A 68 5.63 -0.82 1.14
N SER A 69 6.19 -0.31 2.24
CA SER A 69 6.98 -1.12 3.18
C SER A 69 6.12 -2.10 3.98
N SER A 70 4.84 -1.74 4.17
CA SER A 70 3.85 -2.54 4.90
C SER A 70 3.21 -3.64 4.05
N ILE A 71 3.52 -3.74 2.75
CA ILE A 71 2.87 -4.67 1.82
C ILE A 71 3.83 -5.74 1.31
N ASN A 72 3.37 -7.00 1.29
CA ASN A 72 4.08 -8.09 0.64
C ASN A 72 3.81 -8.11 -0.87
N LEU A 73 4.78 -7.64 -1.66
CA LEU A 73 4.72 -7.55 -3.12
C LEU A 73 4.54 -8.91 -3.82
N SER A 74 4.95 -10.01 -3.19
CA SER A 74 4.87 -11.36 -3.76
C SER A 74 3.53 -12.05 -3.51
N THR A 75 2.55 -11.35 -2.91
CA THR A 75 1.23 -11.91 -2.66
C THR A 75 0.49 -12.06 -3.99
N ILE A 76 0.02 -13.27 -4.27
CA ILE A 76 -0.81 -13.57 -5.43
C ILE A 76 -2.25 -13.12 -5.15
N LEU A 77 -2.84 -12.37 -6.08
CA LEU A 77 -4.20 -11.88 -6.00
C LEU A 77 -5.17 -12.76 -6.79
N HIS A 78 -6.39 -12.86 -6.30
CA HIS A 78 -7.49 -13.59 -6.90
C HIS A 78 -8.47 -12.66 -7.63
N HIS A 79 -9.30 -13.24 -8.48
CA HIS A 79 -10.32 -12.48 -9.22
C HIS A 79 -11.30 -11.79 -8.26
N LYS A 80 -11.50 -10.49 -8.45
CA LYS A 80 -12.31 -9.57 -7.61
C LYS A 80 -11.70 -9.23 -6.24
N ASP A 81 -10.40 -9.46 -6.06
CA ASP A 81 -9.72 -8.97 -4.87
C ASP A 81 -9.66 -7.44 -4.83
N VAL A 82 -9.62 -6.91 -3.61
CA VAL A 82 -9.48 -5.48 -3.33
C VAL A 82 -8.11 -5.25 -2.71
N LEU A 83 -7.25 -4.53 -3.44
CA LEU A 83 -5.96 -4.10 -2.96
C LEU A 83 -6.08 -2.68 -2.38
N ASN A 84 -5.86 -2.56 -1.07
CA ASN A 84 -5.79 -1.27 -0.41
C ASN A 84 -4.34 -0.87 -0.17
N ILE A 85 -3.91 0.24 -0.76
CA ILE A 85 -2.56 0.78 -0.62
C ILE A 85 -2.57 1.81 0.52
N PRO A 86 -1.92 1.52 1.66
CA PRO A 86 -1.94 2.42 2.80
C PRO A 86 -1.16 3.69 2.49
N TYR A 87 -1.61 4.81 3.05
CA TYR A 87 -0.83 6.03 3.11
C TYR A 87 0.25 5.87 4.19
N LYS A 88 1.48 6.30 3.89
CA LYS A 88 2.52 6.57 4.87
C LYS A 88 1.90 7.47 5.91
N THR A 89 1.73 6.91 7.09
CA THR A 89 1.39 7.69 8.28
C THR A 89 2.65 8.39 8.76
N SER A 90 3.34 9.13 7.89
CA SER A 90 4.21 10.19 8.35
C SER A 90 3.28 11.30 8.77
N MET A 91 2.84 11.30 10.05
CA MET A 91 2.48 12.59 10.64
C MET A 91 3.66 13.50 10.30
N PRO A 92 3.45 14.62 9.59
CA PRO A 92 4.55 15.48 9.19
C PRO A 92 5.22 15.95 10.48
N CYS A 93 6.33 15.29 10.81
CA CYS A 93 7.08 15.56 11.99
C CYS A 93 7.96 16.74 11.64
N ILE A 94 7.90 17.78 12.46
CA ILE A 94 8.70 18.97 12.26
C ILE A 94 10.06 18.66 12.87
N SER A 95 11.08 18.52 12.01
CA SER A 95 12.45 18.26 12.44
C SER A 95 13.01 19.48 13.16
N ILE A 96 13.33 19.37 14.45
CA ILE A 96 13.79 20.53 15.23
C ILE A 96 15.16 21.05 14.77
N ASN A 97 15.97 20.19 14.16
CA ASN A 97 17.28 20.58 13.64
C ASN A 97 17.22 21.21 12.25
N MET A 98 16.17 20.94 11.45
CA MET A 98 16.08 21.41 10.06
C MET A 98 14.91 22.36 9.79
N ALA A 99 13.90 22.41 10.66
CA ALA A 99 12.69 23.19 10.43
C ALA A 99 12.99 24.68 10.24
N SER A 100 12.23 25.27 9.34
CA SER A 100 12.12 26.70 9.12
C SER A 100 11.36 27.39 10.27
N ILE A 101 11.45 28.72 10.32
CA ILE A 101 10.74 29.50 11.35
C ILE A 101 9.23 29.32 11.24
N ASP A 102 8.67 29.29 10.02
CA ASP A 102 7.24 29.15 9.77
C ASP A 102 6.72 27.76 10.19
N GLU A 103 7.50 26.71 9.93
CA GLU A 103 7.18 25.35 10.40
C GLU A 103 7.16 25.28 11.93
N LEU A 104 8.11 25.91 12.61
CA LEU A 104 8.13 25.98 14.07
C LEU A 104 6.94 26.79 14.63
N ILE A 105 6.58 27.90 13.99
CA ILE A 105 5.41 28.73 14.37
C ILE A 105 4.10 27.96 14.18
N SER A 106 4.03 27.00 13.25
CA SER A 106 2.85 26.14 13.06
C SER A 106 2.55 25.22 14.26
N LEU A 107 3.47 25.13 15.22
CA LEU A 107 3.31 24.36 16.45
C LEU A 107 2.46 25.12 17.47
N ASN A 108 1.50 24.42 18.07
CA ASN A 108 0.60 25.02 19.05
C ASN A 108 1.35 25.51 20.29
N GLY A 109 1.39 26.83 20.49
CA GLY A 109 2.08 27.45 21.63
C GLY A 109 3.52 27.89 21.34
N ILE A 110 3.96 27.83 20.08
CA ILE A 110 5.20 28.45 19.60
C ILE A 110 4.85 29.71 18.80
N GLY A 111 5.35 30.86 19.26
CA GLY A 111 5.31 32.10 18.50
C GLY A 111 6.68 32.43 17.91
N GLU A 112 6.75 33.46 17.06
CA GLU A 112 7.97 33.90 16.36
C GLU A 112 9.20 33.99 17.27
N LYS A 113 9.07 34.60 18.46
CA LYS A 113 10.20 34.76 19.41
C LYS A 113 10.74 33.42 19.92
N THR A 114 9.85 32.46 20.17
CA THR A 114 10.24 31.12 20.65
C THR A 114 10.83 30.31 19.51
N ALA A 115 10.24 30.38 18.31
CA ALA A 115 10.78 29.76 17.11
C ALA A 115 12.20 30.25 16.79
N GLN A 116 12.43 31.57 16.87
CA GLN A 116 13.75 32.16 16.72
C GLN A 116 14.72 31.65 17.79
N SER A 117 14.28 31.52 19.04
CA SER A 117 15.12 30.99 20.13
C SER A 117 15.56 29.53 19.88
N ILE A 118 14.75 28.72 19.22
CA ILE A 118 15.11 27.34 18.81
C ILE A 118 16.21 27.37 17.75
N ILE A 119 16.06 28.24 16.74
CA ILE A 119 17.05 28.43 15.67
C ILE A 119 18.37 28.93 16.26
N ASP A 120 18.31 29.95 17.10
CA ASP A 120 19.48 30.53 17.75
C ASP A 120 20.21 29.47 18.60
N TYR A 121 19.46 28.65 19.36
CA TYR A 121 20.03 27.57 20.17
C TYR A 121 20.79 26.56 19.31
N ARG A 122 20.20 26.07 18.21
CA ARG A 122 20.89 25.10 17.33
C ARG A 122 22.10 25.69 16.61
N THR A 123 22.10 27.00 16.38
CA THR A 123 23.25 27.72 15.79
C THR A 123 24.36 27.99 16.81
N SER A 124 24.04 28.30 18.07
CA SER A 124 25.04 28.68 19.07
C SER A 124 25.57 27.51 19.92
N VAL A 125 24.70 26.56 20.26
CA VAL A 125 25.02 25.42 21.13
C VAL A 125 25.32 24.17 20.30
N GLY A 126 24.58 23.99 19.21
CA GLY A 126 24.65 22.84 18.32
C GLY A 126 23.32 22.11 18.20
N LEU A 127 23.30 21.06 17.37
CA LEU A 127 22.08 20.30 17.07
C LEU A 127 21.54 19.56 18.30
N PHE A 128 20.22 19.53 18.41
CA PHE A 128 19.50 18.79 19.45
C PHE A 128 19.69 17.29 19.25
N GLN A 129 19.96 16.57 20.35
CA GLN A 129 20.16 15.11 20.34
C GLN A 129 18.89 14.36 20.75
N LYS A 130 18.02 15.00 21.53
CA LYS A 130 16.71 14.48 21.94
C LYS A 130 15.70 15.62 22.00
N ILE A 131 14.42 15.29 21.85
CA ILE A 131 13.33 16.27 21.88
C ILE A 131 13.28 17.04 23.21
N ASP A 132 13.65 16.41 24.32
CA ASP A 132 13.65 17.03 25.65
C ASP A 132 14.74 18.12 25.80
N ASP A 133 15.74 18.18 24.91
CA ASP A 133 16.74 19.25 24.92
C ASP A 133 16.12 20.63 24.62
N LEU A 134 14.91 20.67 24.04
CA LEU A 134 14.14 21.89 23.87
C LEU A 134 13.80 22.59 25.19
N LEU A 135 13.85 21.88 26.33
CA LEU A 135 13.66 22.49 27.66
C LEU A 135 14.80 23.46 28.02
N ASN A 136 15.94 23.40 27.32
CA ASN A 136 17.04 24.36 27.47
C ASN A 136 16.80 25.65 26.68
N VAL A 137 15.78 25.70 25.81
CA VAL A 137 15.45 26.87 25.00
C VAL A 137 14.55 27.82 25.78
N LYS A 138 14.92 29.10 25.80
CA LYS A 138 14.16 30.14 26.48
C LYS A 138 12.73 30.23 25.93
N GLY A 139 11.74 30.13 26.81
CA GLY A 139 10.31 30.22 26.45
C GLY A 139 9.64 28.87 26.18
N ILE A 140 10.37 27.75 26.24
CA ILE A 140 9.81 26.41 26.17
C ILE A 140 9.83 25.77 27.57
N GLY A 141 8.65 25.61 28.16
CA GLY A 141 8.47 24.84 29.40
C GLY A 141 7.91 23.45 29.14
N ILE A 142 7.92 22.59 30.16
CA ILE A 142 7.38 21.22 30.11
C ILE A 142 5.93 21.20 29.59
N LYS A 143 5.10 22.14 30.06
CA LYS A 143 3.69 22.27 29.62
C LYS A 143 3.55 22.66 28.15
N THR A 144 4.47 23.48 27.65
CA THR A 144 4.47 23.94 26.26
C THR A 144 4.93 22.81 25.35
N LEU A 145 6.06 22.18 25.67
CA LEU A 145 6.61 21.04 24.94
C LEU A 145 5.58 19.90 24.81
N ALA A 146 4.87 19.56 25.89
CA ALA A 146 3.87 18.49 25.89
C ALA A 146 2.74 18.69 24.85
N LYS A 147 2.44 19.94 24.45
CA LYS A 147 1.37 20.22 23.47
C LYS A 147 1.73 19.84 22.04
N PHE A 148 3.02 19.76 21.72
CA PHE A 148 3.49 19.53 20.36
C PHE A 148 4.59 18.49 20.24
N LYS A 149 5.03 17.88 21.36
CA LYS A 149 6.08 16.85 21.39
C LYS A 149 5.83 15.71 20.40
N GLU A 150 4.57 15.29 20.23
CA GLU A 150 4.19 14.21 19.31
C GLU A 150 4.34 14.58 17.83
N ARG A 151 4.44 15.88 17.51
CA ARG A 151 4.62 16.40 16.14
C ARG A 151 6.09 16.70 15.83
N LEU A 152 7.03 16.41 16.72
CA LEU A 152 8.44 16.70 16.54
C LEU A 152 9.23 15.45 16.18
N CYS A 153 10.24 15.65 15.35
CA CYS A 153 11.33 14.71 15.15
C CYS A 153 12.68 15.43 15.23
N LEU A 154 13.76 14.67 15.22
CA LEU A 154 15.13 15.21 15.28
C LEU A 154 15.59 15.72 13.91
#